data_AF-A0A2S6HTY6-F1
#
_entry.id   AF-A0A2S6HTY6-F1
#
_cell.length_a   1.000
_cell.length_b   1.000
_cell.length_c   1.000
_cell.angle_alpha   90.00
_cell.angle_beta   90.00
_cell.angle_gamma   90.00
#
_symmetry.space_group_name_H-M   'P 1'
#
loop_
_entity.id
_entity.type
_entity.pdbx_description
1 polymer ?
#
loop_
_entity_poly.entity_id
_entity_poly.type
_entity_poly.pdbx_seq_one_letter_code
_entity_poly.pdbx_strand_id
1 'polypeptide(L)' 'MARGIIRGMVRYKNRVPVRGAIIILERMVNVFNEELKEDDWEGVYLGFAQTNMHGEFCFSVPDNTVTYRVKVFDNHHE' A
#
# COMPACT_ATOMS: atom_id res chain seq x y z
N MET A 1 -17.97 -2.59 8.74
CA MET A 1 -18.15 -3.48 7.57
C MET A 1 -17.19 -3.03 6.49
N ALA A 2 -16.35 -3.92 5.96
CA ALA A 2 -15.47 -3.58 4.83
C ALA A 2 -16.31 -3.28 3.58
N ARG A 3 -15.98 -2.20 2.86
CA ARG A 3 -16.72 -1.76 1.66
C ARG A 3 -15.95 -2.03 0.37
N GLY A 4 -14.66 -2.38 0.45
CA GLY A 4 -13.84 -2.73 -0.71
C GLY A 4 -12.69 -3.67 -0.37
N ILE A 5 -12.07 -4.22 -1.41
CA ILE A 5 -10.89 -5.09 -1.31
C ILE A 5 -9.81 -4.52 -2.23
N ILE A 6 -8.61 -4.31 -1.68
CA ILE A 6 -7.41 -4.01 -2.45
C ILE A 6 -6.60 -5.30 -2.50
N ARG A 7 -6.50 -5.89 -3.68
CA ARG A 7 -5.70 -7.10 -3.94
C ARG A 7 -4.65 -6.80 -5.00
N GLY A 8 -3.48 -7.38 -4.85
CA GLY A 8 -2.39 -7.18 -5.79
C GLY A 8 -1.36 -8.29 -5.70
N MET A 9 -0.37 -8.19 -6.59
CA MET A 9 0.69 -9.18 -6.72
C MET A 9 2.01 -8.47 -7.04
N VAL A 10 3.04 -8.82 -6.30
CA VAL A 10 4.39 -8.26 -6.44
C VAL A 10 5.29 -9.29 -7.14
N ARG A 11 5.91 -8.85 -8.23
CA ARG A 11 6.84 -9.67 -9.03
C ARG A 11 8.06 -8.84 -9.40
N TYR A 12 9.21 -9.48 -9.46
CA TYR A 12 10.40 -8.92 -10.10
C TYR A 12 10.18 -8.78 -11.61
N LYS A 13 11.07 -8.04 -12.30
CA LYS A 13 11.00 -7.87 -13.77
C LYS A 13 11.07 -9.20 -14.54
N ASN A 14 11.76 -10.21 -14.00
CA ASN A 14 11.83 -11.57 -14.55
C ASN A 14 10.55 -12.40 -14.28
N ARG A 15 9.49 -11.78 -13.74
CA ARG A 15 8.19 -12.38 -13.40
C ARG A 15 8.20 -13.35 -12.21
N VAL A 16 9.34 -13.52 -11.52
CA VAL A 16 9.41 -14.31 -10.28
C VAL A 16 8.62 -13.61 -9.17
N PRO A 17 7.75 -14.32 -8.43
CA PRO A 17 7.00 -13.72 -7.33
C PRO A 17 7.93 -13.30 -6.19
N VAL A 18 7.70 -12.10 -5.65
CA VAL A 18 8.42 -11.63 -4.46
C VAL A 18 7.71 -12.19 -3.24
N ARG A 19 8.36 -13.12 -2.53
CA ARG A 19 7.81 -13.75 -1.33
C ARG A 19 8.18 -12.95 -0.08
N GLY A 20 7.24 -12.73 0.83
CA GLY A 20 7.53 -12.09 2.12
C GLY A 20 7.84 -10.59 2.04
N ALA A 21 7.57 -9.93 0.91
CA ALA A 21 7.65 -8.47 0.83
C ALA A 21 6.65 -7.85 1.80
N ILE A 22 7.09 -6.82 2.53
CA ILE A 22 6.21 -6.05 3.41
C ILE A 22 5.43 -5.05 2.55
N ILE A 23 4.12 -5.16 2.60
CA ILE A 23 3.20 -4.24 1.95
C ILE A 23 2.57 -3.37 3.02
N ILE A 24 2.73 -2.05 2.92
CA ILE A 24 2.09 -1.08 3.82
C ILE A 24 0.94 -0.39 3.07
N LEU A 25 -0.22 -0.33 3.71
CA LEU A 25 -1.38 0.41 3.22
C LEU A 25 -1.55 1.72 3.99
N GLU A 26 -1.65 2.82 3.24
CA GLU A 26 -1.94 4.15 3.75
C GLU A 26 -3.23 4.69 3.12
N ARG A 27 -4.03 5.42 3.90
CA ARG A 27 -5.09 6.29 3.38
C ARG A 27 -4.51 7.67 3.13
N MET A 28 -4.73 8.21 1.94
CA MET A 28 -4.29 9.56 1.60
C MET A 28 -5.30 10.58 2.11
N VAL A 29 -4.82 11.59 2.81
CA VAL A 29 -5.61 12.74 3.27
C VAL A 29 -4.97 14.02 2.74
N ASN A 30 -5.80 14.96 2.29
CA ASN A 30 -5.33 16.29 1.89
C ASN A 30 -5.05 17.09 3.18
N VAL A 31 -3.85 17.63 3.27
CA VAL A 31 -3.39 18.46 4.39
C VAL A 31 -2.80 19.72 3.80
N PHE A 32 -3.19 20.88 4.34
CA PHE A 32 -2.64 22.14 3.89
C PHE A 32 -1.20 22.31 4.42
N ASN A 33 -0.24 22.48 3.51
CA ASN A 33 1.15 22.74 3.84
C ASN A 33 1.36 24.25 4.01
N GLU A 34 1.55 24.72 5.25
CA GLU A 34 1.71 26.15 5.55
C GLU A 34 3.00 26.76 4.98
N GLU A 35 4.08 25.98 4.86
CA GLU A 35 5.38 26.45 4.37
C GLU A 35 5.33 26.73 2.86
N LEU A 36 4.72 25.81 2.11
CA LEU A 36 4.56 25.93 0.65
C LEU A 36 3.30 26.71 0.26
N LYS A 37 2.36 26.93 1.20
CA LYS A 37 1.03 27.50 0.98
C LYS A 37 0.22 26.75 -0.08
N GLU A 38 0.34 25.42 -0.08
CA GLU A 38 -0.28 24.53 -1.06
C GLU A 38 -0.89 23.30 -0.37
N ASP A 39 -1.85 22.65 -1.04
CA ASP A 39 -2.40 21.37 -0.61
C ASP A 39 -1.39 20.24 -0.86
N ASP A 40 -1.11 19.44 0.18
CA ASP A 40 -0.27 18.24 0.09
C ASP A 40 -1.06 16.99 0.49
N TRP A 41 -0.51 15.82 0.20
CA TRP A 41 -1.13 14.53 0.50
C TRP A 41 -0.31 13.74 1.50
N GLU A 42 -0.80 13.68 2.73
CA GLU A 42 -0.23 12.84 3.78
C GLU A 42 -0.84 11.45 3.80
N GLY A 43 -0.02 10.44 4.11
CA GLY A 43 -0.43 9.06 4.23
C GLY A 43 -0.69 8.67 5.69
N VAL A 44 -1.94 8.35 6.02
CA VAL A 44 -2.29 7.77 7.33
C VAL A 44 -2.17 6.26 7.27
N TYR A 45 -1.30 5.70 8.09
CA TYR A 45 -1.09 4.25 8.18
C TYR A 45 -2.38 3.49 8.54
N LEU A 46 -2.71 2.45 7.78
CA LEU A 46 -3.86 1.59 8.04
C LEU A 46 -3.49 0.17 8.44
N GLY A 47 -2.35 -0.33 7.98
CA GLY A 47 -1.94 -1.71 8.23
C GLY A 47 -0.83 -2.18 7.31
N PHE A 48 -0.37 -3.40 7.56
CA PHE A 48 0.58 -4.08 6.69
C PHE A 48 0.16 -5.53 6.42
N ALA A 49 0.70 -6.08 5.34
CA ALA A 49 0.59 -7.49 4.98
C ALA A 49 1.94 -7.97 4.44
N GLN A 50 2.14 -9.28 4.39
CA GLN A 50 3.27 -9.87 3.69
C GLN A 50 2.76 -10.62 2.46
N THR A 51 3.53 -10.56 1.36
CA THR A 51 3.19 -11.34 0.17
C THR A 51 3.35 -12.84 0.43
N ASN A 52 2.40 -13.63 -0.08
CA ASN A 52 2.44 -15.09 0.02
C ASN A 52 3.48 -15.71 -0.95
N MET A 53 3.51 -17.05 -1.05
CA MET A 53 4.42 -17.76 -1.96
C MET A 53 4.20 -17.46 -3.46
N HIS A 54 3.05 -16.90 -3.82
CA HIS A 54 2.70 -16.46 -5.17
C HIS A 54 2.93 -14.96 -5.40
N GLY A 55 3.46 -14.25 -4.39
CA GLY A 55 3.68 -12.80 -4.42
C GLY A 55 2.42 -11.98 -4.18
N GLU A 56 1.32 -12.59 -3.74
CA GLU A 56 0.02 -11.92 -3.60
C GLU A 56 -0.17 -11.30 -2.22
N PHE A 57 -0.91 -10.19 -2.18
CA PHE A 57 -1.35 -9.54 -0.95
C PHE A 57 -2.82 -9.08 -1.06
N CYS A 58 -3.47 -8.89 0.08
CA CYS A 58 -4.87 -8.48 0.15
C CYS A 58 -5.14 -7.62 1.40
N PHE A 59 -5.90 -6.53 1.21
CA PHE A 59 -6.42 -5.69 2.29
C PHE A 59 -7.93 -5.52 2.14
N SER A 60 -8.63 -5.55 3.27
CA SER A 60 -10.01 -5.09 3.36
C SER A 60 -10.03 -3.60 3.70
N VAL A 61 -10.73 -2.79 2.91
CA VAL A 61 -10.84 -1.34 3.13
C VAL A 61 -12.27 -0.92 3.48
N PRO A 62 -12.43 0.04 4.41
CA PRO A 62 -13.75 0.48 4.87
C PRO A 62 -14.43 1.50 3.94
N ASP A 63 -13.68 2.12 3.03
CA ASP A 63 -14.14 3.21 2.18
C ASP A 63 -13.58 3.01 0.76
N ASN A 64 -14.39 3.19 -0.27
CA ASN A 64 -13.97 3.08 -1.67
C ASN A 64 -13.99 4.43 -2.40
N THR A 65 -14.24 5.52 -1.67
CA THR A 65 -14.30 6.89 -2.21
C THR A 65 -13.04 7.69 -1.95
N VAL A 66 -12.10 7.13 -1.18
CA VAL A 66 -10.83 7.77 -0.82
C VAL A 66 -9.66 7.15 -1.58
N THR A 67 -8.58 7.91 -1.69
CA THR A 67 -7.34 7.44 -2.30
C THR A 67 -6.53 6.65 -1.28
N TYR A 68 -6.01 5.50 -1.71
CA TYR A 68 -5.10 4.66 -0.94
C TYR A 68 -3.72 4.65 -1.60
N ARG A 69 -2.67 4.59 -0.79
CA ARG A 69 -1.29 4.38 -1.23
C ARG A 69 -0.80 3.03 -0.73
N VAL A 70 -0.23 2.26 -1.64
CA VAL A 70 0.42 0.97 -1.34
C VAL A 70 1.92 1.17 -1.46
N LYS A 71 2.65 0.95 -0.37
CA LYS A 71 4.12 0.94 -0.36
C LYS A 71 4.60 -0.50 -0.28
N VAL A 72 5.59 -0.84 -1.10
CA VAL A 72 6.13 -2.19 -1.21
C VAL A 72 7.59 -2.16 -0.79
N PHE A 73 7.95 -2.98 0.19
CA PHE A 73 9.31 -3.14 0.69
C PHE A 73 9.72 -4.59 0.50
N ASP A 74 10.71 -4.81 -0.36
CA ASP A 74 11.35 -6.12 -0.46
C ASP A 74 12.50 -6.18 0.55
N ASN A 75 12.42 -7.13 1.47
CA ASN A 75 13.42 -7.32 2.53
C ASN A 75 14.49 -8.34 2.15
N HIS A 76 14.54 -8.78 0.90
CA HIS A 76 15.69 -9.55 0.42
C HIS A 76 16.88 -8.61 0.25
N HIS A 77 17.78 -8.64 1.24
CA HIS A 77 19.14 -8.16 1.07
C HIS A 77 19.90 -9.21 0.25
N GLU A 78 20.28 -8.85 -0.98
CA GLU A 78 21.40 -9.54 -1.66
C GLU A 78 22.73 -9.18 -0.99
#